data_AF-A0A7X7TNS5-F1
#
_entry.id   AF-A0A7X7TNS5-F1
#
_cell.length_a   1.000
_cell.length_b   1.000
_cell.length_c   1.000
_cell.angle_alpha   90.00
_cell.angle_beta   90.00
_cell.angle_gamma   90.00
#
_symmetry.space_group_name_H-M   'P 1'
#
loop_
_entity.id
_entity.type
_entity.pdbx_description
1 polymer ?
#
loop_
_entity_poly.entity_id
_entity_poly.type
_entity_poly.pdbx_seq_one_letter_code
_entity_poly.pdbx_strand_id
1 'polypeptide(L)'
;MKKIIAILSFVLIFVSYSHAQGEVEAGRMSRNDLYGTARGMAMGGAFGALGGDLTGVAINPAGIAVYRSSEVVGTVDLSQESSKVGNVNRDKTTFKFDNLGFVGYFPLRSNAIPFINFGFSYNKVKSFNKSIAAYNDSPKTSLMDYMAEISTRENIDPAKLDFDIVKNPFKSEVPWLSIFGFNSYLIDPHEDQLGYHYTPLHEESINNSLALVEKGSVNNYDFTLGTALGKKVNVGLTLSVTDIYYKLSSRYSEEFENGEDAGFDLRNYLTTEGAGVGAKIGVIFRPINELRIGVAYHTPVWCSLTDTYSAEMEENVTEYVIDNYPDYEPGVTSSGVYGYDYRFRTPDRWVMSIAGVVDNRFIASLDYEITNYHKMKFKGDSDAIDAESMYDSDNRYISEDY
;
A
#
# COMPACT_ATOMS: atom_id res chain seq x y z
N MET A 1 35.40 26.40 -10.11
CA MET A 1 33.92 26.50 -10.09
C MET A 1 33.23 25.29 -10.77
N LYS A 2 33.61 24.05 -10.45
CA LYS A 2 32.87 22.82 -10.86
C LYS A 2 32.90 21.72 -9.77
N LYS A 3 33.12 22.10 -8.50
CA LYS A 3 33.14 21.16 -7.36
C LYS A 3 32.28 21.62 -6.17
N ILE A 4 31.50 22.69 -6.33
CA ILE A 4 30.61 23.22 -5.28
C ILE A 4 29.13 22.86 -5.53
N ILE A 5 28.81 22.28 -6.70
CA ILE A 5 27.43 21.88 -7.05
C ILE A 5 27.10 20.46 -6.56
N ALA A 6 28.09 19.62 -6.24
CA ALA A 6 27.87 18.25 -5.76
C ALA A 6 27.59 18.15 -4.24
N ILE A 7 27.83 19.23 -3.47
CA ILE A 7 27.60 19.25 -2.01
C ILE A 7 26.20 19.80 -1.67
N LEU A 8 25.56 20.52 -2.61
CA LEU A 8 24.15 20.95 -2.46
C LEU A 8 23.12 19.85 -2.81
N SER A 9 23.54 18.74 -3.41
CA SER A 9 22.65 17.63 -3.79
C SER A 9 22.55 16.52 -2.74
N PHE A 10 23.41 16.51 -1.71
CA PHE A 10 23.41 15.47 -0.68
C PHE A 10 22.81 15.93 0.66
N VAL A 11 22.53 17.23 0.82
CA VAL A 11 21.94 17.80 2.05
C VAL A 11 20.42 18.02 1.92
N LEU A 12 19.83 17.80 0.75
CA LEU A 12 18.39 17.98 0.48
C LEU A 12 17.53 16.71 0.70
N ILE A 13 18.08 15.63 1.25
CA ILE A 13 17.35 14.35 1.42
C ILE A 13 16.93 14.06 2.88
N PHE A 14 17.33 14.88 3.87
CA PHE A 14 17.08 14.57 5.29
C PHE A 14 16.24 15.58 6.08
N VAL A 15 15.43 16.40 5.41
CA VAL A 15 14.36 17.17 6.09
C VAL A 15 13.02 16.92 5.40
N SER A 16 12.60 15.66 5.37
CA SER A 16 11.19 15.34 5.30
C SER A 16 10.71 15.21 6.74
N TYR A 17 10.11 16.29 7.26
CA TYR A 17 9.22 16.16 8.41
C TYR A 17 8.25 15.01 8.14
N SER A 18 8.02 14.19 9.16
CA SER A 18 7.12 13.03 9.22
C SER A 18 5.67 13.32 8.78
N HIS A 19 5.43 13.56 7.48
CA HIS A 19 4.11 13.80 6.88
C HIS A 19 3.98 13.28 5.43
N ALA A 20 4.91 12.43 4.96
CA ALA A 20 4.89 11.84 3.61
C ALA A 20 4.35 10.38 3.59
N GLN A 21 3.93 9.85 4.74
CA GLN A 21 3.47 8.46 4.84
C GLN A 21 2.15 8.26 4.09
N GLY A 22 1.23 9.23 4.16
CA GLY A 22 -0.06 9.15 3.47
C GLY A 22 0.06 9.09 1.95
N GLU A 23 0.99 9.84 1.36
CA GLU A 23 1.18 9.84 -0.11
C GLU A 23 1.74 8.50 -0.62
N VAL A 24 2.74 7.94 0.06
CA VAL A 24 3.31 6.62 -0.25
C VAL A 24 2.25 5.54 -0.09
N GLU A 25 1.41 5.64 0.93
CA GLU A 25 0.29 4.74 1.18
C GLU A 25 -0.79 4.86 0.10
N ALA A 26 -1.18 6.07 -0.29
CA ALA A 26 -2.12 6.33 -1.38
C ALA A 26 -1.63 5.70 -2.69
N GLY A 27 -0.35 5.90 -3.03
CA GLY A 27 0.29 5.28 -4.18
C GLY A 27 0.33 3.75 -4.08
N ARG A 28 0.61 3.22 -2.89
CA ARG A 28 0.62 1.77 -2.63
C ARG A 28 -0.76 1.16 -2.80
N MET A 29 -1.83 1.79 -2.34
CA MET A 29 -3.19 1.24 -2.45
C MET A 29 -3.80 1.43 -3.84
N SER A 30 -3.42 2.49 -4.57
CA SER A 30 -4.05 2.85 -5.86
C SER A 30 -3.41 2.23 -7.10
N ARG A 31 -2.14 1.82 -7.03
CA ARG A 31 -1.43 1.20 -8.16
C ARG A 31 -1.78 -0.28 -8.28
N ASN A 32 -2.27 -0.71 -9.43
CA ASN A 32 -2.56 -2.12 -9.69
C ASN A 32 -1.34 -2.85 -10.25
N ASP A 33 -1.25 -4.14 -9.96
CA ASP A 33 -0.29 -5.02 -10.63
C ASP A 33 -0.86 -5.47 -11.99
N LEU A 34 -0.04 -6.15 -12.79
CA LEU A 34 -0.54 -6.84 -13.98
C LEU A 34 -1.29 -8.11 -13.52
N TYR A 35 -2.60 -8.18 -13.80
CA TYR A 35 -3.47 -9.30 -13.42
C TYR A 35 -4.38 -9.71 -14.57
N GLY A 36 -4.90 -10.95 -14.50
CA GLY A 36 -5.86 -11.40 -15.48
C GLY A 36 -5.86 -12.90 -15.75
N THR A 37 -6.51 -13.28 -16.85
CA THR A 37 -6.43 -14.61 -17.41
C THR A 37 -5.06 -14.85 -18.03
N ALA A 38 -4.70 -16.13 -18.20
CA ALA A 38 -3.46 -16.49 -18.91
C ALA A 38 -3.35 -15.84 -20.30
N ARG A 39 -4.48 -15.67 -21.01
CA ARG A 39 -4.54 -15.02 -22.32
C ARG A 39 -4.28 -13.52 -22.22
N GLY A 40 -4.89 -12.83 -21.27
CA GLY A 40 -4.67 -11.40 -21.03
C GLY A 40 -3.23 -11.11 -20.61
N MET A 41 -2.69 -11.93 -19.70
CA MET A 41 -1.31 -11.83 -19.21
C MET A 41 -0.27 -12.10 -20.30
N ALA A 42 -0.50 -13.11 -21.16
CA ALA A 42 0.40 -13.42 -22.29
C ALA A 42 0.49 -12.28 -23.32
N MET A 43 -0.52 -11.40 -23.38
CA MET A 43 -0.54 -10.20 -24.21
C MET A 43 -0.04 -8.95 -23.47
N GLY A 44 0.57 -9.10 -22.30
CA GLY A 44 1.08 -8.00 -21.48
C GLY A 44 0.00 -7.07 -20.92
N GLY A 45 -1.25 -7.55 -20.82
CA GLY A 45 -2.40 -6.76 -20.34
C GLY A 45 -3.08 -5.91 -21.41
N ALA A 46 -2.57 -5.85 -22.65
CA ALA A 46 -3.16 -5.05 -23.73
C ALA A 46 -4.39 -5.73 -24.35
N PHE A 47 -5.52 -5.74 -23.63
CA PHE A 47 -6.73 -6.47 -24.01
C PHE A 47 -8.01 -5.62 -24.11
N GLY A 48 -7.90 -4.29 -23.96
CA GLY A 48 -9.02 -3.36 -23.87
C GLY A 48 -9.92 -3.28 -25.12
N ALA A 49 -9.36 -3.44 -26.33
CA ALA A 49 -10.13 -3.42 -27.59
C ALA A 49 -10.50 -4.82 -28.10
N LEU A 50 -9.83 -5.88 -27.63
CA LEU A 50 -10.03 -7.24 -28.11
C LEU A 50 -11.35 -7.82 -27.60
N GLY A 51 -11.58 -7.75 -26.29
CA GLY A 51 -12.73 -8.36 -25.61
C GLY A 51 -12.79 -9.89 -25.76
N GLY A 52 -13.86 -10.52 -25.26
CA GLY A 52 -14.00 -11.98 -25.31
C GLY A 52 -13.03 -12.72 -24.37
N ASP A 53 -12.55 -12.01 -23.34
CA ASP A 53 -11.73 -12.52 -22.25
C ASP A 53 -12.05 -11.74 -20.97
N LEU A 54 -12.00 -12.37 -19.79
CA LEU A 54 -12.32 -11.71 -18.52
C LEU A 54 -11.39 -10.53 -18.22
N THR A 55 -10.11 -10.60 -18.61
CA THR A 55 -9.19 -9.46 -18.48
C THR A 55 -9.64 -8.30 -19.35
N GLY A 56 -10.05 -8.59 -20.59
CA GLY A 56 -10.61 -7.59 -21.49
C GLY A 56 -11.86 -6.93 -20.92
N VAL A 57 -12.75 -7.71 -20.29
CA VAL A 57 -13.95 -7.18 -19.62
C VAL A 57 -13.59 -6.28 -18.43
N ALA A 58 -12.61 -6.68 -17.62
CA ALA A 58 -12.16 -5.91 -16.45
C ALA A 58 -11.49 -4.58 -16.83
N ILE A 59 -10.80 -4.53 -17.98
CA ILE A 59 -10.17 -3.32 -18.55
C ILE A 59 -11.21 -2.46 -19.28
N ASN A 60 -12.03 -3.07 -20.14
CA ASN A 60 -13.07 -2.41 -20.92
C ASN A 60 -14.37 -3.22 -20.86
N PRO A 61 -15.38 -2.76 -20.10
CA PRO A 61 -16.65 -3.47 -19.95
C PRO A 61 -17.36 -3.83 -21.27
N ALA A 62 -17.17 -3.05 -22.33
CA ALA A 62 -17.72 -3.37 -23.65
C ALA A 62 -17.15 -4.65 -24.28
N GLY A 63 -16.01 -5.13 -23.78
CA GLY A 63 -15.42 -6.41 -24.14
C GLY A 63 -16.35 -7.59 -23.86
N ILE A 64 -17.31 -7.45 -22.93
CA ILE A 64 -18.28 -8.51 -22.63
C ILE A 64 -19.19 -8.80 -23.81
N ALA A 65 -19.47 -7.80 -24.66
CA ALA A 65 -20.34 -7.94 -25.83
C ALA A 65 -19.67 -8.70 -26.99
N VAL A 66 -18.39 -9.06 -26.85
CA VAL A 66 -17.69 -9.93 -27.81
C VAL A 66 -18.05 -11.41 -27.58
N TYR A 67 -18.40 -11.79 -26.34
CA TYR A 67 -18.84 -13.15 -26.03
C TYR A 67 -20.09 -13.54 -26.85
N ARG A 68 -20.10 -14.80 -27.31
CA ARG A 68 -21.18 -15.42 -28.09
C ARG A 68 -21.78 -16.65 -27.41
N SER A 69 -21.23 -17.01 -26.26
CA SER A 69 -21.54 -18.19 -25.46
C SER A 69 -21.37 -17.84 -23.99
N SER A 70 -22.07 -18.58 -23.13
CA SER A 70 -21.84 -18.54 -21.70
C SER A 70 -20.59 -19.35 -21.35
N GLU A 71 -19.69 -18.80 -20.53
CA GLU A 71 -18.38 -19.38 -20.23
C GLU A 71 -17.99 -19.13 -18.76
N VAL A 72 -17.34 -20.12 -18.16
CA VAL A 72 -16.66 -19.98 -16.85
C VAL A 72 -15.16 -20.02 -17.12
N VAL A 73 -14.43 -19.04 -16.59
CA VAL A 73 -12.97 -18.95 -16.75
C VAL A 73 -12.36 -18.77 -15.37
N GLY A 74 -11.31 -19.53 -15.10
CA GLY A 74 -10.48 -19.38 -13.91
C GLY A 74 -9.02 -19.51 -14.31
N THR A 75 -8.16 -18.73 -13.65
CA THR A 75 -6.72 -18.78 -13.90
C THR A 75 -5.96 -18.98 -12.59
N VAL A 76 -5.00 -19.89 -12.67
CA VAL A 76 -4.02 -20.18 -11.63
C VAL A 76 -2.70 -19.58 -12.08
N ASP A 77 -2.02 -18.89 -11.18
CA ASP A 77 -0.70 -18.32 -11.38
C ASP A 77 0.36 -19.08 -10.57
N LEU A 78 1.52 -19.26 -11.20
CA LEU A 78 2.73 -19.74 -10.53
C LEU A 78 3.82 -18.71 -10.80
N SER A 79 4.16 -17.95 -9.76
CA SER A 79 5.20 -16.93 -9.82
C SER A 79 6.45 -17.40 -9.09
N GLN A 80 7.61 -17.18 -9.70
CA GLN A 80 8.92 -17.40 -9.09
C GLN A 80 9.67 -16.06 -9.06
N GLU A 81 10.01 -15.63 -7.86
CA GLU A 81 10.75 -14.40 -7.60
C GLU A 81 12.11 -14.77 -7.01
N SER A 82 13.18 -14.16 -7.50
CA SER A 82 14.53 -14.30 -6.94
C SER A 82 15.12 -12.91 -6.70
N SER A 83 15.81 -12.75 -5.58
CA SER A 83 16.49 -11.51 -5.21
C SER A 83 17.87 -11.83 -4.66
N LYS A 84 18.87 -11.10 -5.15
CA LYS A 84 20.26 -11.26 -4.75
C LYS A 84 20.85 -9.91 -4.35
N VAL A 85 21.36 -9.83 -3.12
CA VAL A 85 22.10 -8.67 -2.61
C VAL A 85 23.42 -9.17 -2.04
N GLY A 86 24.53 -8.82 -2.69
CA GLY A 86 25.85 -9.34 -2.35
C GLY A 86 25.89 -10.88 -2.40
N ASN A 87 26.16 -11.51 -1.26
CA ASN A 87 26.21 -12.96 -1.10
C ASN A 87 24.88 -13.57 -0.61
N VAL A 88 23.86 -12.77 -0.33
CA VAL A 88 22.55 -13.24 0.11
C VAL A 88 21.68 -13.48 -1.12
N ASN A 89 21.18 -14.71 -1.27
CA ASN A 89 20.17 -15.07 -2.27
C ASN A 89 18.86 -15.45 -1.59
N ARG A 90 17.74 -14.99 -2.13
CA ARG A 90 16.39 -15.31 -1.67
C ARG A 90 15.52 -15.67 -2.86
N ASP A 91 15.04 -16.90 -2.86
CA ASP A 91 14.11 -17.40 -3.86
C ASP A 91 12.75 -17.67 -3.22
N LYS A 92 11.67 -17.32 -3.93
CA LYS A 92 10.31 -17.58 -3.50
C LYS A 92 9.46 -18.03 -4.67
N THR A 93 8.87 -19.21 -4.54
CA THR A 93 7.85 -19.70 -5.46
C THR A 93 6.49 -19.56 -4.79
N THR A 94 5.56 -18.89 -5.44
CA THR A 94 4.21 -18.67 -4.94
C THR A 94 3.19 -19.22 -5.93
N PHE A 95 2.24 -19.99 -5.42
CA PHE A 95 1.06 -20.42 -6.16
C PHE A 95 -0.10 -19.50 -5.80
N LYS A 96 -0.74 -18.89 -6.80
CA LYS A 96 -1.82 -17.93 -6.59
C LYS A 96 -3.04 -18.30 -7.43
N PHE A 97 -4.21 -17.98 -6.91
CA PHE A 97 -5.46 -18.00 -7.66
C PHE A 97 -5.93 -16.55 -7.77
N ASP A 98 -5.81 -15.99 -8.97
CA ASP A 98 -5.88 -14.54 -9.17
C ASP A 98 -7.10 -14.09 -9.98
N ASN A 99 -7.73 -15.01 -10.71
CA ASN A 99 -8.90 -14.68 -11.52
C ASN A 99 -9.91 -15.85 -11.53
N LEU A 100 -11.18 -15.49 -11.34
CA LEU A 100 -12.32 -16.36 -11.59
C LEU A 100 -13.47 -15.52 -12.11
N GLY A 101 -14.20 -16.02 -13.09
CA GLY A 101 -15.41 -15.35 -13.52
C GLY A 101 -16.29 -16.21 -14.39
N PHE A 102 -17.49 -15.68 -14.62
CA PHE A 102 -18.49 -16.25 -15.49
C PHE A 102 -19.09 -15.15 -16.34
N VAL A 103 -19.35 -15.47 -17.61
CA VAL A 103 -20.12 -14.64 -18.53
C VAL A 103 -21.32 -15.45 -18.98
N GLY A 104 -22.51 -14.88 -18.90
CA GLY A 104 -23.74 -15.43 -19.44
C GLY A 104 -24.18 -14.67 -20.69
N TYR A 105 -24.56 -15.42 -21.72
CA TYR A 105 -25.02 -14.89 -23.00
C TYR A 105 -26.54 -15.09 -23.15
N PHE A 106 -27.28 -13.99 -23.36
CA PHE A 106 -28.72 -14.04 -23.63
C PHE A 106 -29.04 -13.46 -25.01
N PRO A 107 -29.37 -14.31 -26.01
CA PRO A 107 -29.76 -13.83 -27.34
C PRO A 107 -31.14 -13.17 -27.31
N LEU A 108 -31.26 -12.04 -28.00
CA LEU A 108 -32.51 -11.33 -28.21
C LEU A 108 -32.92 -11.41 -29.68
N ARG A 109 -34.23 -11.42 -29.96
CA ARG A 109 -34.77 -11.42 -31.33
C ARG A 109 -34.92 -9.99 -31.89
N SER A 110 -33.88 -9.16 -31.73
CA SER A 110 -33.87 -7.77 -32.19
C SER A 110 -32.64 -7.48 -33.04
N ASN A 111 -32.81 -6.72 -34.12
CA ASN A 111 -31.70 -6.31 -34.99
C ASN A 111 -30.85 -5.17 -34.39
N ALA A 112 -31.45 -4.34 -33.53
CA ALA A 112 -30.76 -3.21 -32.90
C ALA A 112 -29.89 -3.68 -31.73
N ILE A 113 -30.42 -4.59 -30.91
CA ILE A 113 -29.76 -5.15 -29.72
C ILE A 113 -29.91 -6.68 -29.82
N PRO A 114 -28.95 -7.39 -30.44
CA PRO A 114 -29.09 -8.80 -30.75
C PRO A 114 -28.90 -9.73 -29.54
N PHE A 115 -28.32 -9.26 -28.44
CA PHE A 115 -28.12 -10.04 -27.22
C PHE A 115 -27.82 -9.11 -26.04
N ILE A 116 -27.94 -9.62 -24.83
CA ILE A 116 -27.41 -8.98 -23.61
C ILE A 116 -26.50 -10.00 -22.93
N ASN A 117 -25.33 -9.55 -22.54
CA ASN A 117 -24.39 -10.34 -21.76
C ASN A 117 -24.31 -9.76 -20.35
N PHE A 118 -24.28 -10.65 -19.37
CA PHE A 118 -24.01 -10.32 -17.98
C PHE A 118 -22.82 -11.15 -17.52
N GLY A 119 -22.04 -10.63 -16.59
CA GLY A 119 -20.87 -11.33 -16.12
C GLY A 119 -20.50 -10.94 -14.71
N PHE A 120 -19.81 -11.85 -14.04
CA PHE A 120 -19.18 -11.64 -12.76
C PHE A 120 -17.71 -12.02 -12.89
N SER A 121 -16.82 -11.21 -12.33
CA SER A 121 -15.41 -11.57 -12.24
C SER A 121 -14.80 -11.12 -10.92
N TYR A 122 -14.11 -12.05 -10.28
CA TYR A 122 -13.16 -11.82 -9.21
C TYR A 122 -11.76 -11.67 -9.81
N ASN A 123 -11.07 -10.61 -9.42
CA ASN A 123 -9.67 -10.38 -9.76
C ASN A 123 -8.89 -9.97 -8.52
N LYS A 124 -7.79 -10.65 -8.21
CA LYS A 124 -6.77 -10.12 -7.30
C LYS A 124 -5.94 -9.11 -8.08
N VAL A 125 -6.20 -7.83 -7.87
CA VAL A 125 -5.58 -6.74 -8.66
C VAL A 125 -4.25 -6.28 -8.11
N LYS A 126 -3.97 -6.61 -6.84
CA LYS A 126 -2.70 -6.34 -6.19
C LYS A 126 -2.38 -7.36 -5.12
N SER A 127 -1.11 -7.71 -4.97
CA SER A 127 -0.61 -8.45 -3.81
C SER A 127 0.44 -7.64 -3.06
N PHE A 128 0.31 -7.58 -1.73
CA PHE A 128 1.26 -6.91 -0.86
C PHE A 128 2.34 -7.84 -0.31
N ASN A 129 2.43 -9.08 -0.79
CA ASN A 129 3.32 -10.09 -0.23
C ASN A 129 4.80 -9.72 -0.43
N LYS A 130 5.40 -9.04 0.55
CA LYS A 130 6.78 -8.56 0.52
C LYS A 130 7.50 -8.93 1.82
N SER A 131 8.77 -9.28 1.72
CA SER A 131 9.64 -9.45 2.88
C SER A 131 10.96 -8.76 2.60
N ILE A 132 11.39 -7.91 3.53
CA ILE A 132 12.63 -7.14 3.46
C ILE A 132 13.39 -7.42 4.74
N ALA A 133 14.68 -7.69 4.61
CA ALA A 133 15.60 -7.75 5.73
C ALA A 133 16.81 -6.86 5.42
N ALA A 134 17.25 -6.09 6.40
CA ALA A 134 18.46 -5.29 6.35
C ALA A 134 19.24 -5.48 7.65
N TYR A 135 20.56 -5.39 7.56
CA TYR A 135 21.48 -5.49 8.68
C TYR A 135 22.59 -4.46 8.45
N ASN A 136 22.92 -3.67 9.48
CA ASN A 136 24.09 -2.81 9.46
C ASN A 136 24.98 -3.14 10.64
N ASP A 137 26.25 -3.37 10.30
CA ASP A 137 27.33 -3.50 11.27
C ASP A 137 27.80 -2.09 11.64
N SER A 138 27.73 -1.75 12.92
CA SER A 138 28.24 -0.49 13.48
C SER A 138 27.72 0.78 12.78
N PRO A 139 26.39 1.04 12.76
CA PRO A 139 25.86 2.28 12.23
C PRO A 139 26.32 3.48 13.08
N LYS A 140 26.34 4.67 12.49
CA LYS A 140 26.85 5.89 13.15
C LYS A 140 25.95 6.43 14.26
N THR A 141 24.68 6.04 14.27
CA THR A 141 23.64 6.57 15.15
C THR A 141 22.68 5.45 15.49
N SER A 142 22.25 5.41 16.74
CA SER A 142 21.20 4.55 17.27
C SER A 142 19.82 5.21 17.12
N LEU A 143 18.76 4.41 17.15
CA LEU A 143 17.40 4.92 17.33
C LEU A 143 17.21 5.62 18.68
N MET A 144 18.00 5.27 19.70
CA MET A 144 18.02 5.97 20.99
C MET A 144 18.45 7.42 20.82
N ASP A 145 19.45 7.70 19.97
CA ASP A 145 19.88 9.07 19.65
C ASP A 145 18.71 9.87 19.07
N TYR A 146 17.96 9.27 18.15
CA TYR A 146 16.79 9.89 17.55
C TYR A 146 15.68 10.14 18.59
N MET A 147 15.42 9.17 19.47
CA MET A 147 14.44 9.31 20.58
C MET A 147 14.85 10.42 21.56
N ALA A 148 16.14 10.55 21.89
CA ALA A 148 16.66 11.59 22.75
C ALA A 148 16.58 12.98 22.08
N GLU A 149 16.95 13.07 20.80
CA GLU A 149 16.90 14.31 20.03
C GLU A 149 15.47 14.85 19.91
N ILE A 150 14.50 14.02 19.51
CA ILE A 150 13.10 14.46 19.39
C ILE A 150 12.54 14.88 20.75
N SER A 151 12.86 14.15 21.82
CA SER A 151 12.36 14.47 23.16
C SER A 151 12.93 15.79 23.69
N THR A 152 14.20 16.05 23.42
CA THR A 152 14.88 17.32 23.75
C THR A 152 14.33 18.48 22.94
N ARG A 153 14.15 18.30 21.63
CA ARG A 153 13.70 19.38 20.73
C ARG A 153 12.29 19.86 21.08
N GLU A 154 11.40 18.95 21.47
CA GLU A 154 10.04 19.28 21.90
C GLU A 154 9.97 19.72 23.37
N ASN A 155 11.10 19.78 24.08
CA ASN A 155 11.20 20.15 25.49
C ASN A 155 10.18 19.40 26.37
N ILE A 156 10.15 18.07 26.22
CA ILE A 156 9.13 17.23 26.84
C ILE A 156 9.36 17.15 28.35
N ASP A 157 8.30 17.39 29.12
CA ASP A 157 8.30 17.10 30.56
C ASP A 157 8.28 15.58 30.78
N PRO A 158 9.28 14.98 31.47
CA PRO A 158 9.34 13.54 31.73
C PRO A 158 8.08 12.98 32.40
N ALA A 159 7.34 13.78 33.17
CA ALA A 159 6.08 13.37 33.77
C ALA A 159 4.98 13.05 32.74
N LYS A 160 5.11 13.53 31.50
CA LYS A 160 4.19 13.21 30.39
C LYS A 160 4.58 11.96 29.62
N LEU A 161 5.74 11.36 29.91
CA LEU A 161 6.21 10.16 29.24
C LEU A 161 5.77 8.87 29.96
N ASP A 162 5.40 8.95 31.23
CA ASP A 162 4.96 7.80 32.03
C ASP A 162 3.70 7.12 31.43
N PHE A 163 3.79 5.81 31.17
CA PHE A 163 2.68 5.03 30.61
C PHE A 163 1.43 5.04 31.48
N ASP A 164 1.58 5.08 32.81
CA ASP A 164 0.47 5.12 33.75
C ASP A 164 -0.38 6.38 33.59
N ILE A 165 0.22 7.44 33.05
CA ILE A 165 -0.41 8.74 32.78
C ILE A 165 -0.97 8.80 31.36
N VAL A 166 -0.22 8.32 30.37
CA VAL A 166 -0.54 8.49 28.95
C VAL A 166 -1.72 7.60 28.50
N LYS A 167 -1.90 6.40 29.08
CA LYS A 167 -2.92 5.38 28.75
C LYS A 167 -2.92 4.86 27.30
N ASN A 168 -2.70 5.70 26.29
CA ASN A 168 -2.52 5.35 24.88
C ASN A 168 -1.45 6.25 24.25
N PRO A 169 -0.24 5.72 23.97
CA PRO A 169 0.88 6.48 23.41
C PRO A 169 0.59 7.16 22.08
N PHE A 170 -0.32 6.63 21.27
CA PHE A 170 -0.64 7.17 19.94
C PHE A 170 -1.64 8.33 19.98
N LYS A 171 -2.28 8.57 21.13
CA LYS A 171 -3.16 9.74 21.35
C LYS A 171 -2.51 10.81 22.21
N SER A 172 -1.26 10.61 22.60
CA SER A 172 -0.56 11.55 23.47
C SER A 172 -0.19 12.83 22.71
N GLU A 173 -0.05 13.93 23.44
CA GLU A 173 0.49 15.19 22.91
C GLU A 173 2.00 15.13 22.67
N VAL A 174 2.65 14.07 23.14
CA VAL A 174 4.08 13.82 22.99
C VAL A 174 4.34 12.66 22.01
N PRO A 175 5.49 12.63 21.31
CA PRO A 175 5.82 11.55 20.39
C PRO A 175 5.82 10.19 21.08
N TRP A 176 5.12 9.21 20.49
CA TRP A 176 4.99 7.87 21.06
C TRP A 176 6.33 7.13 21.23
N LEU A 177 7.32 7.41 20.37
CA LEU A 177 8.68 6.86 20.49
C LEU A 177 9.41 7.39 21.73
N SER A 178 9.17 8.64 22.13
CA SER A 178 9.72 9.20 23.37
C SER A 178 9.16 8.49 24.60
N ILE A 179 7.85 8.19 24.58
CA ILE A 179 7.19 7.42 25.64
C ILE A 179 7.81 6.02 25.73
N PHE A 180 7.99 5.35 24.59
CA PHE A 180 8.60 4.02 24.55
C PHE A 180 10.05 4.06 25.05
N GLY A 181 10.87 4.98 24.54
CA GLY A 181 12.27 5.12 24.94
C GLY A 181 12.44 5.36 26.44
N PHE A 182 11.62 6.26 27.01
CA PHE A 182 11.69 6.58 28.45
C PHE A 182 11.30 5.40 29.34
N ASN A 183 10.20 4.71 29.02
CA ASN A 183 9.73 3.59 29.87
C ASN A 183 10.50 2.29 29.63
N SER A 184 11.30 2.22 28.57
CA SER A 184 12.24 1.14 28.27
C SER A 184 13.67 1.47 28.72
N TYR A 185 13.87 2.53 29.52
CA TYR A 185 15.18 2.97 30.02
C TYR A 185 16.24 3.21 28.92
N LEU A 186 15.81 3.53 27.70
CA LEU A 186 16.69 3.76 26.55
C LEU A 186 17.14 5.22 26.44
N ILE A 187 16.42 6.14 27.07
CA ILE A 187 16.76 7.57 27.14
C ILE A 187 16.61 8.08 28.57
N ASP A 188 17.54 8.94 28.97
CA ASP A 188 17.57 9.55 30.31
C ASP A 188 17.20 11.03 30.25
N PRO A 189 16.21 11.48 31.03
CA PRO A 189 15.87 12.90 31.11
C PRO A 189 16.78 13.65 32.09
N HIS A 190 17.07 14.90 31.74
CA HIS A 190 17.80 15.86 32.55
C HIS A 190 17.10 17.22 32.48
N GLU A 191 17.24 18.03 33.54
CA GLU A 191 16.67 19.37 33.60
C GLU A 191 17.77 20.40 33.89
N ASP A 192 17.82 21.46 33.09
CA ASP A 192 18.72 22.60 33.27
C ASP A 192 17.98 23.95 33.16
N GLN A 193 18.73 25.06 33.08
CA GLN A 193 18.15 26.40 32.98
C GLN A 193 17.44 26.68 31.64
N LEU A 194 17.68 25.87 30.61
CA LEU A 194 17.12 26.00 29.27
C LEU A 194 15.90 25.09 29.06
N GLY A 195 15.71 24.07 29.91
CA GLY A 195 14.54 23.20 29.93
C GLY A 195 14.90 21.74 30.18
N TYR A 196 14.11 20.84 29.62
CA TYR A 196 14.36 19.40 29.62
C TYR A 196 15.22 19.01 28.42
N HIS A 197 16.22 18.17 28.67
CA HIS A 197 17.00 17.52 27.63
C HIS A 197 17.17 16.04 27.92
N TYR A 198 17.43 15.25 26.89
CA TYR A 198 17.50 13.80 26.95
C TYR A 198 18.81 13.32 26.35
N THR A 199 19.39 12.29 26.95
CA THR A 199 20.57 11.57 26.44
C THR A 199 20.21 10.11 26.16
N PRO A 200 20.82 9.45 25.16
CA PRO A 200 20.69 8.01 25.03
C PRO A 200 21.31 7.32 26.26
N LEU A 201 20.87 6.09 26.55
CA LEU A 201 21.40 5.27 27.65
C LEU A 201 22.92 5.11 27.59
N HIS A 202 23.48 5.00 26.38
CA HIS A 202 24.90 4.91 26.13
C HIS A 202 25.28 5.45 24.75
N GLU A 203 26.58 5.64 24.51
CA GLU A 203 27.15 6.09 23.21
C GLU A 203 28.09 5.04 22.57
N GLU A 204 28.00 3.77 22.98
CA GLU A 204 28.83 2.72 22.38
C GLU A 204 28.40 2.32 20.96
N SER A 205 29.22 1.49 20.31
CA SER A 205 28.89 0.95 18.99
C SER A 205 27.80 -0.11 19.13
N ILE A 206 26.79 -0.03 18.25
CA ILE A 206 25.70 -1.00 18.21
C ILE A 206 25.70 -1.76 16.89
N ASN A 207 24.95 -2.85 16.80
CA ASN A 207 24.55 -3.43 15.53
C ASN A 207 23.05 -3.29 15.37
N ASN A 208 22.56 -2.99 14.17
CA ASN A 208 21.12 -2.91 13.95
C ASN A 208 20.64 -3.80 12.81
N SER A 209 19.38 -4.23 12.94
CA SER A 209 18.70 -4.98 11.91
C SER A 209 17.25 -4.53 11.75
N LEU A 210 16.74 -4.67 10.53
CA LEU A 210 15.35 -4.41 10.19
C LEU A 210 14.79 -5.62 9.48
N ALA A 211 13.69 -6.16 9.98
CA ALA A 211 12.86 -7.14 9.28
C ALA A 211 11.47 -6.53 9.06
N LEU A 212 11.02 -6.50 7.81
CA LEU A 212 9.72 -5.96 7.41
C LEU A 212 8.97 -6.98 6.56
N VAL A 213 7.75 -7.30 6.95
CA VAL A 213 6.88 -8.25 6.26
C VAL A 213 5.55 -7.59 5.97
N GLU A 214 5.21 -7.52 4.69
CA GLU A 214 3.92 -7.07 4.19
C GLU A 214 3.14 -8.27 3.64
N LYS A 215 1.83 -8.30 3.92
CA LYS A 215 0.91 -9.33 3.44
C LYS A 215 -0.44 -8.70 3.09
N GLY A 216 -1.20 -9.42 2.29
CA GLY A 216 -2.56 -9.05 1.91
C GLY A 216 -2.71 -8.83 0.41
N SER A 217 -3.86 -8.26 0.04
CA SER A 217 -4.28 -8.10 -1.34
C SER A 217 -5.33 -7.02 -1.50
N VAL A 218 -5.42 -6.49 -2.72
CA VAL A 218 -6.60 -5.78 -3.19
C VAL A 218 -7.36 -6.69 -4.16
N ASN A 219 -8.63 -6.90 -3.89
CA ASN A 219 -9.51 -7.79 -4.63
C ASN A 219 -10.65 -6.99 -5.26
N ASN A 220 -10.92 -7.19 -6.54
CA ASN A 220 -12.07 -6.59 -7.22
C ASN A 220 -13.11 -7.65 -7.58
N TYR A 221 -14.35 -7.35 -7.25
CA TYR A 221 -15.55 -8.09 -7.61
C TYR A 221 -16.37 -7.24 -8.58
N ASP A 222 -16.28 -7.58 -9.86
CA ASP A 222 -16.86 -6.81 -10.96
C ASP A 222 -18.14 -7.47 -11.47
N PHE A 223 -19.25 -6.74 -11.41
CA PHE A 223 -20.53 -7.11 -12.00
C PHE A 223 -20.73 -6.34 -13.30
N THR A 224 -20.65 -7.03 -14.43
CA THR A 224 -20.60 -6.40 -15.75
C THR A 224 -21.85 -6.72 -16.55
N LEU A 225 -22.38 -5.71 -17.24
CA LEU A 225 -23.46 -5.82 -18.21
C LEU A 225 -23.00 -5.19 -19.52
N GLY A 226 -23.33 -5.80 -20.65
CA GLY A 226 -23.02 -5.22 -21.95
C GLY A 226 -23.76 -5.84 -23.11
N THR A 227 -23.73 -5.13 -24.23
CA THR A 227 -24.44 -5.51 -25.44
C THR A 227 -23.76 -4.91 -26.68
N ALA A 228 -24.16 -5.39 -27.87
CA ALA A 228 -23.81 -4.78 -29.13
C ALA A 228 -24.98 -3.94 -29.67
N LEU A 229 -24.67 -2.73 -30.13
CA LEU A 229 -25.58 -1.88 -30.90
C LEU A 229 -25.30 -2.13 -32.39
N GLY A 230 -26.22 -2.83 -33.03
CA GLY A 230 -26.04 -3.34 -34.39
C GLY A 230 -24.80 -4.23 -34.52
N LYS A 231 -24.05 -4.07 -35.62
CA LYS A 231 -22.87 -4.91 -35.90
C LYS A 231 -21.53 -4.28 -35.53
N LYS A 232 -21.51 -2.98 -35.21
CA LYS A 232 -20.27 -2.18 -35.16
C LYS A 232 -19.91 -1.66 -33.78
N VAL A 233 -20.87 -1.38 -32.91
CA VAL A 233 -20.60 -0.76 -31.61
C VAL A 233 -20.92 -1.75 -30.50
N ASN A 234 -20.01 -1.92 -29.57
CA ASN A 234 -20.21 -2.64 -28.32
C ASN A 234 -20.18 -1.64 -27.18
N VAL A 235 -21.06 -1.82 -26.21
CA VAL A 235 -21.13 -0.98 -25.00
C VAL A 235 -21.18 -1.88 -23.78
N GLY A 236 -20.63 -1.39 -22.66
CA GLY A 236 -20.69 -2.11 -21.39
C GLY A 236 -20.58 -1.18 -20.20
N LEU A 237 -21.10 -1.65 -19.08
CA LEU A 237 -21.10 -1.01 -17.77
C LEU A 237 -20.72 -2.05 -16.73
N THR A 238 -19.87 -1.68 -15.79
CA THR A 238 -19.47 -2.52 -14.65
C THR A 238 -19.69 -1.75 -13.36
N LEU A 239 -20.24 -2.42 -12.37
CA LEU A 239 -20.17 -2.02 -10.96
C LEU A 239 -19.11 -2.86 -10.29
N SER A 240 -18.18 -2.21 -9.60
CA SER A 240 -17.03 -2.84 -8.96
C SER A 240 -17.13 -2.66 -7.45
N VAL A 241 -16.98 -3.77 -6.72
CA VAL A 241 -16.74 -3.77 -5.28
C VAL A 241 -15.28 -4.16 -5.05
N THR A 242 -14.54 -3.28 -4.39
CA THR A 242 -13.13 -3.49 -4.05
C THR A 242 -13.02 -3.85 -2.58
N ASP A 243 -12.29 -4.91 -2.28
CA ASP A 243 -11.94 -5.36 -0.94
C ASP A 243 -10.44 -5.15 -0.74
N ILE A 244 -10.07 -4.51 0.36
CA ILE A 244 -8.69 -4.14 0.68
C ILE A 244 -8.35 -4.78 2.01
N TYR A 245 -7.28 -5.58 2.00
CA TYR A 245 -6.67 -6.11 3.21
C TYR A 245 -5.16 -5.97 3.10
N TYR A 246 -4.56 -5.27 4.06
CA TYR A 246 -3.13 -5.05 4.15
C TYR A 246 -2.66 -5.27 5.59
N LYS A 247 -1.56 -5.98 5.74
CA LYS A 247 -0.91 -6.19 7.03
C LYS A 247 0.58 -5.95 6.91
N LEU A 248 1.10 -5.07 7.75
CA LEU A 248 2.52 -4.78 7.93
C LEU A 248 2.94 -5.27 9.32
N SER A 249 4.08 -5.96 9.37
CA SER A 249 4.80 -6.24 10.60
C SER A 249 6.25 -5.86 10.39
N SER A 250 6.77 -4.98 11.24
CA SER A 250 8.19 -4.62 11.25
C SER A 250 8.81 -4.96 12.60
N ARG A 251 10.04 -5.42 12.58
CA ARG A 251 10.92 -5.52 13.75
C ARG A 251 12.20 -4.75 13.42
N TYR A 252 12.47 -3.71 14.18
CA TYR A 252 13.77 -3.05 14.23
C TYR A 252 14.46 -3.51 15.51
N SER A 253 15.73 -3.87 15.42
CA SER A 253 16.49 -4.42 16.55
C SER A 253 17.83 -3.71 16.62
N GLU A 254 18.24 -3.34 17.83
CA GLU A 254 19.60 -2.91 18.13
C GLU A 254 20.20 -3.83 19.19
N GLU A 255 21.40 -4.31 18.90
CA GLU A 255 22.21 -5.13 19.81
C GLU A 255 23.37 -4.25 20.31
N PHE A 256 23.55 -4.27 21.63
CA PHE A 256 24.59 -3.52 22.33
C PHE A 256 25.86 -4.39 22.47
N GLU A 257 27.01 -3.75 22.57
CA GLU A 257 28.33 -4.40 22.71
C GLU A 257 28.55 -4.95 24.13
N ASN A 258 28.07 -4.23 25.16
CA ASN A 258 28.21 -4.66 26.55
C ASN A 258 26.94 -5.31 27.11
N GLY A 259 27.09 -6.48 27.76
CA GLY A 259 26.01 -7.29 28.33
C GLY A 259 25.59 -8.49 27.47
N GLU A 260 25.07 -9.55 28.10
CA GLU A 260 24.52 -10.72 27.39
C GLU A 260 23.12 -10.40 26.87
N ASP A 261 22.89 -10.57 25.56
CA ASP A 261 21.64 -10.22 24.86
C ASP A 261 21.14 -8.80 25.16
N ALA A 262 22.08 -7.86 25.34
CA ALA A 262 21.78 -6.46 25.63
C ALA A 262 21.31 -5.73 24.36
N GLY A 263 20.26 -4.92 24.49
CA GLY A 263 19.68 -4.22 23.36
C GLY A 263 18.17 -4.08 23.45
N PHE A 264 17.52 -3.80 22.30
CA PHE A 264 16.07 -3.76 22.21
C PHE A 264 15.53 -4.15 20.84
N ASP A 265 14.26 -4.55 20.84
CA ASP A 265 13.41 -4.83 19.69
C ASP A 265 12.22 -3.87 19.67
N LEU A 266 12.16 -2.99 18.67
CA LEU A 266 10.95 -2.24 18.35
C LEU A 266 10.12 -3.00 17.30
N ARG A 267 8.96 -3.50 17.71
CA ARG A 267 8.00 -4.18 16.84
C ARG A 267 6.82 -3.28 16.55
N ASN A 268 6.46 -3.11 15.28
CA ASN A 268 5.26 -2.38 14.86
C ASN A 268 4.35 -3.28 14.02
N TYR A 269 3.05 -3.15 14.24
CA TYR A 269 2.02 -3.87 13.53
C TYR A 269 0.97 -2.89 13.03
N LEU A 270 0.69 -2.94 11.73
CA LEU A 270 -0.39 -2.18 11.10
C LEU A 270 -1.26 -3.16 10.31
N THR A 271 -2.57 -3.09 10.51
CA THR A 271 -3.56 -3.78 9.68
C THR A 271 -4.53 -2.76 9.13
N THR A 272 -4.62 -2.67 7.80
CA THR A 272 -5.63 -1.88 7.11
C THR A 272 -6.63 -2.82 6.47
N GLU A 273 -7.90 -2.63 6.77
CA GLU A 273 -8.98 -3.39 6.17
C GLU A 273 -10.13 -2.50 5.74
N GLY A 274 -10.85 -2.89 4.70
CA GLY A 274 -12.06 -2.19 4.30
C GLY A 274 -12.50 -2.50 2.90
N ALA A 275 -13.49 -1.74 2.44
CA ALA A 275 -14.12 -1.96 1.16
C ALA A 275 -14.40 -0.63 0.44
N GLY A 276 -14.49 -0.71 -0.88
CA GLY A 276 -14.82 0.41 -1.72
C GLY A 276 -15.74 0.05 -2.88
N VAL A 277 -16.35 1.07 -3.46
CA VAL A 277 -17.24 0.93 -4.61
C VAL A 277 -16.81 1.85 -5.73
N GLY A 278 -16.92 1.36 -6.96
CA GLY A 278 -16.61 2.11 -8.17
C GLY A 278 -17.42 1.60 -9.36
N ALA A 279 -17.34 2.30 -10.49
CA ALA A 279 -17.99 1.91 -11.72
C ALA A 279 -17.05 2.08 -12.92
N LYS A 280 -17.32 1.32 -13.97
CA LYS A 280 -16.59 1.41 -15.24
C LYS A 280 -17.58 1.47 -16.38
N ILE A 281 -17.29 2.27 -17.39
CA ILE A 281 -18.06 2.30 -18.64
C ILE A 281 -17.11 2.12 -19.81
N GLY A 282 -17.56 1.38 -20.83
CA GLY A 282 -16.74 1.03 -21.97
C GLY A 282 -17.49 1.08 -23.28
N VAL A 283 -16.77 1.38 -24.35
CA VAL A 283 -17.23 1.30 -25.73
C VAL A 283 -16.13 0.63 -26.58
N ILE A 284 -16.52 -0.25 -27.50
CA ILE A 284 -15.64 -0.77 -28.56
C ILE A 284 -16.32 -0.59 -29.91
N PHE A 285 -15.69 0.15 -30.80
CA PHE A 285 -16.12 0.37 -32.17
C PHE A 285 -15.32 -0.50 -33.15
N ARG A 286 -16.05 -1.13 -34.08
CA ARG A 286 -15.53 -2.05 -35.10
C ARG A 286 -15.88 -1.51 -36.49
N PRO A 287 -15.07 -0.58 -37.05
CA PRO A 287 -15.35 0.03 -38.35
C PRO A 287 -15.28 -0.98 -39.50
N ILE A 288 -14.32 -1.89 -39.42
CA ILE A 288 -14.12 -3.08 -40.27
C ILE A 288 -13.97 -4.31 -39.35
N ASN A 289 -13.97 -5.52 -39.90
CA ASN A 289 -13.97 -6.74 -39.08
C ASN A 289 -12.64 -6.94 -38.32
N GLU A 290 -11.55 -6.50 -38.95
CA GLU A 290 -10.18 -6.68 -38.51
C GLU A 290 -9.78 -5.64 -37.47
N LEU A 291 -10.39 -4.45 -37.48
CA LEU A 291 -10.01 -3.33 -36.62
C LEU A 291 -11.01 -3.12 -35.49
N ARG A 292 -10.50 -2.95 -34.27
CA ARG A 292 -11.26 -2.62 -33.07
C ARG A 292 -10.63 -1.41 -32.41
N ILE A 293 -11.46 -0.47 -31.98
CA ILE A 293 -11.04 0.75 -31.27
C ILE A 293 -11.89 0.85 -30.02
N GLY A 294 -11.27 0.83 -28.84
CA GLY A 294 -11.95 0.84 -27.56
C GLY A 294 -11.59 2.06 -26.72
N VAL A 295 -12.57 2.56 -25.97
CA VAL A 295 -12.35 3.55 -24.92
C VAL A 295 -13.10 3.07 -23.68
N ALA A 296 -12.45 3.11 -22.53
CA ALA A 296 -13.06 2.83 -21.25
C ALA A 296 -12.70 3.92 -20.23
N TYR A 297 -13.63 4.21 -19.34
CA TYR A 297 -13.45 5.10 -18.21
C TYR A 297 -13.80 4.35 -16.93
N HIS A 298 -12.87 4.38 -15.97
CA HIS A 298 -13.00 3.82 -14.64
C HIS A 298 -13.15 4.99 -13.68
N THR A 299 -14.25 5.02 -12.94
CA THR A 299 -14.43 6.04 -11.90
C THR A 299 -13.40 5.82 -10.79
N PRO A 300 -13.16 6.84 -9.95
CA PRO A 300 -12.59 6.64 -8.63
C PRO A 300 -13.35 5.53 -7.89
N VAL A 301 -12.62 4.81 -7.04
CA VAL A 301 -13.20 3.92 -6.03
C VAL A 301 -13.23 4.70 -4.73
N TRP A 302 -14.41 4.77 -4.11
CA TRP A 302 -14.58 5.37 -2.80
C TRP A 302 -14.51 4.26 -1.76
N CYS A 303 -13.45 4.27 -0.97
CA CYS A 303 -13.16 3.28 0.06
C CYS A 303 -13.48 3.82 1.45
N SER A 304 -13.98 2.92 2.31
CA SER A 304 -14.02 3.09 3.76
C SER A 304 -13.03 2.09 4.34
N LEU A 305 -12.06 2.59 5.10
CA LEU A 305 -10.91 1.84 5.60
C LEU A 305 -10.79 2.03 7.11
N THR A 306 -10.31 0.99 7.78
CA THR A 306 -9.98 0.99 9.20
C THR A 306 -8.53 0.55 9.34
N ASP A 307 -7.72 1.41 9.95
CA ASP A 307 -6.36 1.07 10.36
C ASP A 307 -6.34 0.66 11.82
N THR A 308 -5.67 -0.45 12.09
CA THR A 308 -5.39 -0.92 13.45
C THR A 308 -3.88 -0.99 13.63
N TYR A 309 -3.36 -0.20 14.56
CA TYR A 309 -1.94 -0.04 14.84
C TYR A 309 -1.59 -0.46 16.27
N SER A 310 -0.46 -1.13 16.44
CA SER A 310 0.16 -1.38 17.74
C SER A 310 1.68 -1.41 17.63
N ALA A 311 2.35 -1.05 18.72
CA ALA A 311 3.79 -1.13 18.86
C ALA A 311 4.17 -1.80 20.18
N GLU A 312 5.32 -2.48 20.17
CA GLU A 312 5.92 -3.14 21.32
C GLU A 312 7.42 -2.83 21.33
N MET A 313 7.96 -2.45 22.49
CA MET A 313 9.40 -2.41 22.75
C MET A 313 9.73 -3.53 23.72
N GLU A 314 10.57 -4.46 23.30
CA GLU A 314 11.15 -5.49 24.18
C GLU A 314 12.62 -5.12 24.36
N GLU A 315 13.07 -4.99 25.60
CA GLU A 315 14.40 -4.46 25.90
C GLU A 315 15.08 -5.28 26.99
N ASN A 316 16.41 -5.33 26.91
CA ASN A 316 17.28 -5.84 27.96
C ASN A 316 18.45 -4.87 28.13
N VAL A 317 18.33 -3.97 29.11
CA VAL A 317 19.38 -3.01 29.48
C VAL A 317 20.03 -3.31 30.82
N THR A 318 19.87 -4.54 31.34
CA THR A 318 20.29 -4.94 32.70
C THR A 318 21.70 -4.46 33.04
N GLU A 319 22.68 -4.72 32.17
CA GLU A 319 24.09 -4.38 32.39
C GLU A 319 24.34 -2.88 32.61
N TYR A 320 23.48 -2.00 32.06
CA TYR A 320 23.63 -0.55 32.12
C TYR A 320 22.95 0.08 33.33
N VAL A 321 21.90 -0.56 33.84
CA VAL A 321 21.05 0.01 34.89
C VAL A 321 21.24 -0.66 36.25
N ILE A 322 21.90 -1.82 36.32
CA ILE A 322 22.02 -2.65 37.54
C ILE A 322 22.64 -1.92 38.72
N ASP A 323 23.60 -1.01 38.48
CA ASP A 323 24.26 -0.23 39.53
C ASP A 323 23.28 0.70 40.27
N ASN A 324 22.29 1.22 39.55
CA ASN A 324 21.25 2.10 40.09
C ASN A 324 19.98 1.34 40.48
N TYR A 325 19.71 0.22 39.82
CA TYR A 325 18.50 -0.60 39.97
C TYR A 325 18.86 -2.10 40.08
N PRO A 326 19.33 -2.57 41.25
CA PRO A 326 19.82 -3.94 41.42
C PRO A 326 18.78 -5.05 41.19
N ASP A 327 17.50 -4.71 41.31
CA ASP A 327 16.36 -5.61 41.11
C ASP A 327 15.66 -5.40 39.75
N TYR A 328 16.33 -4.73 38.81
CA TYR A 328 15.80 -4.50 37.47
C TYR A 328 15.70 -5.83 36.69
N GLU A 329 14.57 -6.02 35.99
CA GLU A 329 14.33 -7.15 35.10
C GLU A 329 13.97 -6.64 33.69
N PRO A 330 14.53 -7.24 32.62
CA PRO A 330 14.15 -6.95 31.23
C PRO A 330 12.64 -6.97 31.00
N GLY A 331 12.17 -6.03 30.19
CA GLY A 331 10.75 -5.70 30.09
C GLY A 331 10.20 -5.64 28.67
N VAL A 332 8.86 -5.63 28.59
CA VAL A 332 8.13 -5.32 27.36
C VAL A 332 7.18 -4.15 27.62
N THR A 333 7.40 -3.07 26.88
CA THR A 333 6.53 -1.91 26.85
C THR A 333 5.59 -2.02 25.65
N SER A 334 4.27 -2.02 25.87
CA SER A 334 3.26 -2.17 24.80
C SER A 334 2.31 -0.99 24.75
N SER A 335 2.02 -0.49 23.54
CA SER A 335 1.08 0.62 23.34
C SER A 335 -0.39 0.23 23.52
N GLY A 336 -0.69 -1.07 23.55
CA GLY A 336 -2.04 -1.56 23.23
C GLY A 336 -2.41 -1.35 21.76
N VAL A 337 -3.67 -1.63 21.43
CA VAL A 337 -4.19 -1.54 20.07
C VAL A 337 -4.94 -0.22 19.86
N TYR A 338 -4.59 0.51 18.80
CA TYR A 338 -5.27 1.73 18.39
C TYR A 338 -5.90 1.57 17.02
N GLY A 339 -7.20 1.88 16.93
CA GLY A 339 -7.97 1.83 15.69
C GLY A 339 -8.35 3.23 15.21
N TYR A 340 -8.32 3.45 13.89
CA TYR A 340 -8.77 4.67 13.27
C TYR A 340 -9.49 4.41 11.94
N ASP A 341 -10.67 5.01 11.78
CA ASP A 341 -11.49 4.90 10.58
C ASP A 341 -11.30 6.12 9.67
N TYR A 342 -11.17 5.86 8.37
CA TYR A 342 -11.01 6.90 7.35
C TYR A 342 -11.57 6.48 6.01
N ARG A 343 -11.68 7.46 5.12
CA ARG A 343 -12.10 7.28 3.74
C ARG A 343 -10.98 7.61 2.80
N PHE A 344 -10.82 6.80 1.78
CA PHE A 344 -9.84 6.99 0.72
C PHE A 344 -10.53 7.00 -0.64
N ARG A 345 -10.12 7.92 -1.51
CA ARG A 345 -10.57 7.99 -2.89
C ARG A 345 -9.40 7.69 -3.81
N THR A 346 -9.52 6.62 -4.60
CA THR A 346 -8.53 6.25 -5.62
C THR A 346 -8.61 7.18 -6.84
N PRO A 347 -7.59 7.24 -7.71
CA PRO A 347 -7.63 8.07 -8.90
C PRO A 347 -8.58 7.50 -9.96
N ASP A 348 -9.11 8.36 -10.83
CA ASP A 348 -9.82 7.93 -12.03
C ASP A 348 -8.84 7.49 -13.12
N ARG A 349 -9.33 6.64 -14.04
CA ARG A 349 -8.51 6.05 -15.09
C ARG A 349 -9.24 6.00 -16.43
N TRP A 350 -8.52 6.37 -17.49
CA TRP A 350 -8.95 6.24 -18.88
C TRP A 350 -8.09 5.21 -19.59
N VAL A 351 -8.72 4.35 -20.37
CA VAL A 351 -8.04 3.37 -21.22
C VAL A 351 -8.47 3.58 -22.67
N MET A 352 -7.51 3.88 -23.53
CA MET A 352 -7.68 3.96 -24.97
C MET A 352 -7.01 2.75 -25.61
N SER A 353 -7.70 2.07 -26.50
CA SER A 353 -7.24 0.77 -27.02
C SER A 353 -7.47 0.64 -28.51
N ILE A 354 -6.54 0.01 -29.21
CA ILE A 354 -6.65 -0.33 -30.63
C ILE A 354 -6.15 -1.75 -30.83
N ALA A 355 -6.92 -2.56 -31.56
CA ALA A 355 -6.55 -3.93 -31.85
C ALA A 355 -6.86 -4.33 -33.29
N GLY A 356 -5.96 -5.10 -33.88
CA GLY A 356 -6.08 -5.73 -35.19
C GLY A 356 -6.18 -7.25 -35.05
N VAL A 357 -7.16 -7.88 -35.70
CA VAL A 357 -7.31 -9.33 -35.79
C VAL A 357 -7.29 -9.74 -37.26
N VAL A 358 -6.23 -10.41 -37.71
CA VAL A 358 -6.04 -10.82 -39.10
C VAL A 358 -6.22 -12.33 -39.22
N ASP A 359 -7.20 -12.75 -40.02
CA ASP A 359 -7.54 -14.15 -40.34
C ASP A 359 -7.66 -15.08 -39.13
N ASN A 360 -7.97 -14.55 -37.94
CA ASN A 360 -7.97 -15.27 -36.66
C ASN A 360 -6.65 -15.98 -36.32
N ARG A 361 -5.54 -15.60 -36.98
CA ARG A 361 -4.20 -16.19 -36.77
C ARG A 361 -3.24 -15.23 -36.12
N PHE A 362 -3.46 -13.93 -36.33
CA PHE A 362 -2.61 -12.89 -35.82
C PHE A 362 -3.43 -11.82 -35.12
N ILE A 363 -2.96 -11.43 -33.94
CA ILE A 363 -3.55 -10.36 -33.14
C ILE A 363 -2.45 -9.38 -32.78
N ALA A 364 -2.70 -8.10 -33.03
CA ALA A 364 -1.91 -6.98 -32.51
C ALA A 364 -2.81 -6.09 -31.68
N SER A 365 -2.34 -5.64 -30.53
CA SER A 365 -3.12 -4.80 -29.60
C SER A 365 -2.21 -3.77 -28.95
N LEU A 366 -2.73 -2.57 -28.74
CA LEU A 366 -2.09 -1.48 -28.03
C LEU A 366 -3.13 -0.82 -27.14
N ASP A 367 -2.82 -0.76 -25.85
CA ASP A 367 -3.60 -0.04 -24.84
C ASP A 367 -2.76 1.11 -24.29
N TYR A 368 -3.39 2.27 -24.11
CA TYR A 368 -2.83 3.46 -23.50
C TYR A 368 -3.68 3.84 -22.30
N GLU A 369 -3.07 3.81 -21.12
CA GLU A 369 -3.70 4.11 -19.85
C GLU A 369 -3.28 5.51 -19.34
N ILE A 370 -4.26 6.31 -18.92
CA ILE A 370 -4.04 7.59 -18.25
C ILE A 370 -4.73 7.53 -16.90
N THR A 371 -3.97 7.68 -15.82
CA THR A 371 -4.47 7.70 -14.44
C THR A 371 -4.10 9.03 -13.78
N ASN A 372 -5.08 9.72 -13.17
CA ASN A 372 -4.86 11.03 -12.55
C ASN A 372 -4.66 10.92 -11.03
N TYR A 373 -3.42 10.71 -10.62
CA TYR A 373 -3.05 10.54 -9.21
C TYR A 373 -3.22 11.81 -8.34
N HIS A 374 -3.20 13.02 -8.93
CA HIS A 374 -3.38 14.29 -8.19
C HIS A 374 -4.76 14.39 -7.50
N LYS A 375 -5.74 13.58 -7.92
CA LYS A 375 -7.11 13.60 -7.38
C LYS A 375 -7.34 12.57 -6.28
N MET A 376 -6.31 11.82 -5.89
CA MET A 376 -6.40 10.98 -4.70
C MET A 376 -6.63 11.83 -3.47
N LYS A 377 -7.48 11.36 -2.57
CA LYS A 377 -7.79 12.09 -1.33
C LYS A 377 -8.08 11.14 -0.17
N PHE A 378 -7.55 11.47 1.00
CA PHE A 378 -7.97 10.94 2.27
C PHE A 378 -8.96 11.89 2.95
N LYS A 379 -9.85 11.33 3.76
CA LYS A 379 -10.76 12.08 4.60
C LYS A 379 -11.01 11.30 5.89
N GLY A 380 -10.94 11.97 7.04
CA GLY A 380 -11.26 11.35 8.32
C GLY A 380 -12.72 10.91 8.42
N ASP A 381 -13.01 10.09 9.41
CA ASP A 381 -14.37 9.74 9.77
C ASP A 381 -15.16 10.96 10.30
N SER A 382 -16.46 11.03 9.99
CA SER A 382 -17.30 12.22 10.22
C SER A 382 -17.46 12.61 11.69
N ASP A 383 -17.18 11.71 12.62
CA ASP A 383 -17.32 11.93 14.06
C ASP A 383 -16.06 12.54 14.70
N ALA A 384 -14.97 12.72 13.93
CA ALA A 384 -13.78 13.44 14.39
C ALA A 384 -14.00 14.96 14.36
N ILE A 385 -13.59 15.64 15.43
CA ILE A 385 -13.73 17.10 15.64
C ILE A 385 -13.14 17.92 14.47
N ASP A 386 -12.21 17.34 13.70
CA ASP A 386 -11.59 17.99 12.54
C ASP A 386 -11.28 16.98 11.39
N ALA A 387 -12.28 16.20 11.01
CA ALA A 387 -12.17 15.14 9.99
C ALA A 387 -11.67 15.61 8.60
N GLU A 388 -11.83 16.89 8.28
CA GLU A 388 -11.33 17.47 7.03
C GLU A 388 -9.88 17.95 7.14
N SER A 389 -9.48 18.61 8.25
CA SER A 389 -8.11 19.12 8.37
C SER A 389 -7.06 18.03 8.59
N MET A 390 -7.46 16.88 9.13
CA MET A 390 -6.53 15.82 9.54
C MET A 390 -5.63 15.33 8.40
N TYR A 391 -6.15 15.32 7.17
CA TYR A 391 -5.41 14.90 5.97
C TYR A 391 -5.12 16.07 5.01
N ASP A 392 -5.32 17.33 5.41
CA ASP A 392 -5.09 18.47 4.50
C ASP A 392 -3.64 18.55 4.03
N SER A 393 -2.70 18.22 4.92
CA SER A 393 -1.28 18.16 4.56
C SER A 393 -1.01 17.03 3.56
N ASP A 394 -1.47 15.80 3.83
CA ASP A 394 -1.29 14.66 2.91
C ASP A 394 -1.94 14.92 1.56
N ASN A 395 -3.17 15.44 1.55
CA ASN A 395 -3.92 15.77 0.34
C ASN A 395 -3.27 16.88 -0.47
N ARG A 396 -2.62 17.86 0.19
CA ARG A 396 -1.84 18.89 -0.49
C ARG A 396 -0.61 18.30 -1.17
N TYR A 397 0.17 17.47 -0.48
CA TYR A 397 1.35 16.82 -1.08
C TYR A 397 0.95 15.92 -2.24
N ILE A 398 -0.10 15.10 -2.10
CA ILE A 398 -0.66 14.32 -3.21
C ILE A 398 -0.98 15.19 -4.43
N SER A 399 -1.49 16.41 -4.22
CA SER A 399 -1.83 17.32 -5.32
C SER A 399 -0.65 18.08 -5.93
N GLU A 400 0.46 18.21 -5.20
CA GLU A 400 1.68 18.90 -5.62
C GLU A 400 2.69 17.95 -6.29
N ASP A 401 2.79 16.71 -5.81
CA ASP A 401 3.84 15.75 -6.19
C ASP A 401 3.47 14.82 -7.35
N TYR A 402 2.17 14.51 -7.50
CA TYR A 402 1.67 13.82 -8.70
C TYR A 402 1.34 14.79 -9.80
#